data_AF-A0A6L9IUX8-F1
#
_entry.id   AF-A0A6L9IUX8-F1
#
_cell.length_a   1.000
_cell.length_b   1.000
_cell.length_c   1.000
_cell.angle_alpha   90.00
_cell.angle_beta   90.00
_cell.angle_gamma   90.00
#
_symmetry.space_group_name_H-M   'P 1'
#
loop_
_entity.id
_entity.type
_entity.pdbx_description
1 polymer ?
#
loop_
_entity_poly.entity_id
_entity_poly.type
_entity_poly.pdbx_seq_one_letter_code
_entity_poly.pdbx_strand_id
1 'polypeptide(L)'
;MKRLFLLITLLSLVAVPGLSLAQDGGDNELVPPGEPGEYLYIPFPVGITVDGDISEWEGVPFYTVEQGPMLSPDPAENGSFTFAVAADADNFYITMTMPDQNIIAGQHGNEFWNEDSLEFYINASGNFWSRVYLDGMYQVNINAADIGNTDPAALTLTGVRADTLSVNGFVFETEDGWGFEAAVPLANLIEVTHGTEIGFQAQANGASERDRNVKLIWSNADTGDSSWQNPSVFGRGLFYEIGQTDVPMPSDPPEDVDMAFDWGGIAWDEIVSSTWEGYKENYIFCGENCGDNMGLVFDPNMEYQAVSEGIGYGMLMAVMMDDQETFDIIYDAAYSIMVDENTGLLNWRVDNTGEITGYTSATDAEEDVAVALIFAQSRVDRGEWDQHATMPYGDRANALIDAIWAYEVADDKYLTPGDDWGGYGQEILNLSYFAPAWYRIFDQFQGTDRWSLVITYGYRSLYLTEGATLGLAPDWSTSDGGPAFEYCDENDRARDACRYEMYYDAIRVPWRIAVDCLWFDDFRACNWSRQSAEFLNSLPDEQFARMYDMTGEPIISYQNELTTGMWLPAAMAAEDADLTAALAEDLYGYAGNALTGGYWGGTPQYYFNQSLAWFGASLLSGDFQNLYQDPEN
;
A
#
# COMPACT_ATOMS: atom_id res chain seq x y z
N MET A 1 -12.18 78.47 -39.71
CA MET A 1 -11.21 78.25 -38.60
C MET A 1 -11.03 76.76 -38.45
N LYS A 2 -9.77 76.34 -38.63
CA LYS A 2 -9.07 75.11 -38.25
C LYS A 2 -9.89 73.82 -38.00
N ARG A 3 -9.82 72.94 -39.00
CA ARG A 3 -9.66 71.48 -38.83
C ARG A 3 -8.28 71.19 -38.23
N LEU A 4 -8.15 70.16 -37.41
CA LEU A 4 -6.86 69.60 -37.00
C LEU A 4 -6.97 68.09 -36.74
N PHE A 5 -6.24 67.31 -37.56
CA PHE A 5 -5.53 66.05 -37.30
C PHE A 5 -6.35 64.75 -37.10
N LEU A 6 -5.94 63.56 -37.59
CA LEU A 6 -4.71 63.09 -38.24
C LEU A 6 -5.02 61.84 -39.12
N LEU A 7 -4.19 61.65 -40.14
CA LEU A 7 -4.18 60.62 -41.20
C LEU A 7 -3.41 59.33 -40.78
N ILE A 8 -3.85 58.18 -41.34
CA ILE A 8 -3.05 57.07 -41.95
C ILE A 8 -2.26 56.17 -40.97
N THR A 9 -2.39 54.84 -40.98
CA THR A 9 -1.98 53.93 -42.08
C THR A 9 -2.63 52.55 -41.93
N LEU A 10 -3.27 52.04 -42.98
CA LEU A 10 -3.62 50.63 -43.14
C LEU A 10 -2.64 50.05 -44.17
N LEU A 11 -1.76 49.15 -43.75
CA LEU A 11 -0.93 48.35 -44.65
C LEU A 11 -1.30 46.88 -44.44
N SER A 12 -1.68 46.26 -45.54
CA SER A 12 -2.01 44.85 -45.74
C SER A 12 -0.85 43.92 -45.35
N LEU A 13 -1.11 42.96 -44.45
CA LEU A 13 -0.37 41.70 -44.41
C LEU A 13 -1.23 40.60 -45.06
N VAL A 14 -0.61 39.91 -46.01
CA VAL A 14 -1.09 38.67 -46.62
C VAL A 14 -1.07 37.60 -45.54
N ALA A 15 -2.24 37.10 -45.15
CA ALA A 15 -2.34 35.89 -44.34
C ALA A 15 -2.03 34.70 -45.26
N VAL A 16 -0.92 34.01 -44.98
CA VAL A 16 -0.71 32.63 -45.40
C VAL A 16 -1.64 31.80 -44.50
N PRO A 17 -2.51 30.92 -45.04
CA PRO A 17 -3.26 30.02 -44.18
C PRO A 17 -2.27 29.04 -43.56
N GLY A 18 -2.11 29.09 -42.24
CA GLY A 18 -1.59 27.96 -41.48
C GLY A 18 -2.58 26.81 -41.64
N LEU A 19 -2.06 25.62 -41.95
CA LEU A 19 -2.84 24.40 -41.85
C LEU A 19 -3.23 24.22 -40.38
N SER A 20 -4.50 24.43 -40.07
CA SER A 20 -5.14 23.69 -38.99
C SER A 20 -5.53 22.34 -39.57
N LEU A 21 -4.85 21.27 -39.19
CA LEU A 21 -5.38 19.93 -39.39
C LEU A 21 -6.44 19.73 -38.32
N ALA A 22 -7.69 19.98 -38.71
CA ALA A 22 -8.83 19.48 -37.99
C ALA A 22 -8.83 17.94 -38.10
N GLN A 23 -9.16 17.27 -36.98
CA GLN A 23 -9.63 15.89 -36.96
C GLN A 23 -10.94 15.81 -37.78
N ASP A 24 -10.83 15.68 -39.09
CA ASP A 24 -11.95 15.29 -39.95
C ASP A 24 -11.73 13.81 -40.29
N GLY A 25 -12.55 12.94 -39.69
CA GLY A 25 -12.67 11.53 -40.09
C GLY A 25 -12.98 11.45 -41.58
N GLY A 26 -11.99 11.04 -42.36
CA GLY A 26 -12.11 10.86 -43.81
C GLY A 26 -12.72 9.50 -44.15
N ASP A 27 -13.26 9.38 -45.37
CA ASP A 27 -13.81 8.14 -45.97
C ASP A 27 -12.82 6.94 -46.07
N ASN A 28 -11.66 6.99 -45.40
CA ASN A 28 -10.54 6.04 -45.50
C ASN A 28 -10.10 5.44 -44.13
N GLU A 29 -10.70 5.78 -42.99
CA GLU A 29 -10.34 5.17 -41.69
C GLU A 29 -10.95 3.77 -41.53
N LEU A 30 -10.20 2.85 -40.92
CA LEU A 30 -10.61 1.44 -40.75
C LEU A 30 -11.82 1.26 -39.81
N VAL A 31 -12.06 2.23 -38.93
CA VAL A 31 -13.07 2.19 -37.85
C VAL A 31 -13.73 3.57 -37.71
N PRO A 32 -14.94 3.66 -37.13
CA PRO A 32 -15.54 4.95 -36.78
C PRO A 32 -14.69 5.72 -35.74
N PRO A 33 -14.90 7.03 -35.59
CA PRO A 33 -14.26 7.80 -34.52
C PRO A 33 -14.82 7.40 -33.16
N GLY A 34 -13.94 7.32 -32.15
CA GLY A 34 -14.33 7.27 -30.73
C GLY A 34 -14.52 8.66 -30.12
N GLU A 35 -14.70 8.72 -28.80
CA GLU A 35 -14.75 9.99 -28.06
C GLU A 35 -13.38 10.29 -27.42
N PRO A 36 -12.70 11.39 -27.78
CA PRO A 36 -11.36 11.71 -27.29
C PRO A 36 -11.25 11.71 -25.75
N GLY A 37 -10.33 10.89 -25.24
CA GLY A 37 -10.06 10.74 -23.80
C GLY A 37 -11.13 9.95 -23.05
N GLU A 38 -12.15 9.40 -23.72
CA GLU A 38 -13.16 8.52 -23.11
C GLU A 38 -13.05 7.10 -23.67
N TYR A 39 -13.16 6.95 -24.99
CA TYR A 39 -13.03 5.64 -25.63
C TYR A 39 -12.52 5.70 -27.08
N LEU A 40 -11.92 4.60 -27.53
CA LEU A 40 -11.45 4.41 -28.90
C LEU A 40 -11.89 3.05 -29.46
N TYR A 41 -11.80 2.90 -30.78
CA TYR A 41 -12.01 1.62 -31.47
C TYR A 41 -10.68 1.02 -31.90
N ILE A 42 -10.49 -0.26 -31.58
CA ILE A 42 -9.29 -1.04 -31.92
C ILE A 42 -9.62 -1.83 -33.20
N PRO A 43 -9.13 -1.43 -34.39
CA PRO A 43 -9.39 -2.15 -35.63
C PRO A 43 -8.81 -3.57 -35.58
N PHE A 44 -9.61 -4.56 -35.99
CA PHE A 44 -9.14 -5.92 -36.22
C PHE A 44 -9.88 -6.61 -37.39
N PRO A 45 -9.30 -7.62 -38.06
CA PRO A 45 -7.90 -8.03 -37.94
C PRO A 45 -6.97 -7.08 -38.71
N VAL A 46 -5.94 -6.60 -38.01
CA VAL A 46 -4.82 -5.81 -38.54
C VAL A 46 -3.56 -6.50 -38.07
N GLY A 47 -2.80 -7.08 -39.01
CA GLY A 47 -1.50 -7.68 -38.69
C GLY A 47 -0.41 -6.63 -38.79
N ILE A 48 0.33 -6.43 -37.70
CA ILE A 48 1.49 -5.55 -37.64
C ILE A 48 2.74 -6.41 -37.43
N THR A 49 3.76 -6.17 -38.25
CA THR A 49 5.09 -6.74 -38.07
C THR A 49 5.87 -5.80 -37.17
N VAL A 50 6.04 -6.18 -35.89
CA VAL A 50 6.81 -5.37 -34.95
C VAL A 50 8.28 -5.40 -35.33
N ASP A 51 8.74 -4.38 -36.05
CA ASP A 51 10.11 -4.21 -36.53
C ASP A 51 10.64 -2.77 -36.41
N GLY A 52 9.84 -1.86 -35.86
CA GLY A 52 10.17 -0.45 -35.69
C GLY A 52 9.88 0.42 -36.92
N ASP A 53 9.33 -0.14 -38.00
CA ASP A 53 8.82 0.60 -39.15
C ASP A 53 7.29 0.78 -39.05
N ILE A 54 6.88 1.99 -38.71
CA ILE A 54 5.45 2.30 -38.53
C ILE A 54 4.66 2.45 -39.85
N SER A 55 5.23 2.12 -41.01
CA SER A 55 4.52 2.25 -42.29
C SER A 55 3.30 1.34 -42.41
N GLU A 56 3.27 0.22 -41.69
CA GLU A 56 2.12 -0.72 -41.65
C GLU A 56 0.90 -0.16 -40.90
N TRP A 57 1.06 0.93 -40.15
CA TRP A 57 -0.02 1.63 -39.45
C TRP A 57 -0.88 2.51 -40.36
N GLU A 58 -0.61 2.54 -41.67
CA GLU A 58 -1.39 3.32 -42.63
C GLU A 58 -2.89 2.94 -42.57
N GLY A 59 -3.73 3.92 -42.24
CA GLY A 59 -5.19 3.75 -42.12
C GLY A 59 -5.71 3.41 -40.73
N VAL A 60 -4.83 3.11 -39.77
CA VAL A 60 -5.17 3.01 -38.35
C VAL A 60 -5.32 4.43 -37.77
N PRO A 61 -6.33 4.72 -36.92
CA PRO A 61 -6.49 6.02 -36.30
C PRO A 61 -5.33 6.37 -35.36
N PHE A 62 -4.76 7.57 -35.52
CA PHE A 62 -3.78 8.15 -34.61
C PHE A 62 -4.43 9.22 -33.72
N TYR A 63 -4.07 9.20 -32.44
CA TYR A 63 -4.56 10.11 -31.41
C TYR A 63 -3.40 10.95 -30.87
N THR A 64 -3.48 12.26 -31.03
CA THR A 64 -2.51 13.21 -30.43
C THR A 64 -3.04 13.72 -29.10
N VAL A 65 -2.19 13.71 -28.08
CA VAL A 65 -2.50 14.09 -26.71
C VAL A 65 -1.59 15.25 -26.29
N GLU A 66 -2.21 16.36 -25.91
CA GLU A 66 -1.52 17.61 -25.48
C GLU A 66 -1.94 18.02 -24.05
N GLN A 67 -2.63 17.12 -23.33
CA GLN A 67 -3.23 17.41 -22.02
C GLN A 67 -2.61 16.56 -20.91
N GLY A 68 -2.64 17.06 -19.68
CA GLY A 68 -2.14 16.40 -18.49
C GLY A 68 -1.85 17.40 -17.35
N PRO A 69 -1.49 16.91 -16.15
CA PRO A 69 -1.28 17.76 -14.98
C PRO A 69 0.00 18.60 -15.05
N MET A 70 0.96 18.23 -15.91
CA MET A 70 2.24 18.92 -16.06
C MET A 70 2.56 19.07 -17.55
N LEU A 71 2.40 20.29 -18.08
CA LEU A 71 2.57 20.56 -19.52
C LEU A 71 3.93 21.18 -19.82
N SER A 72 4.51 20.80 -20.96
CA SER A 72 5.70 21.48 -21.47
C SER A 72 5.39 22.90 -21.94
N PRO A 73 6.25 23.89 -21.67
CA PRO A 73 6.14 25.21 -22.27
C PRO A 73 6.60 25.26 -23.74
N ASP A 74 7.30 24.22 -24.23
CA ASP A 74 7.78 24.13 -25.61
C ASP A 74 7.13 22.93 -26.32
N PRO A 75 6.27 23.16 -27.32
CA PRO A 75 5.59 22.08 -28.05
C PRO A 75 6.53 21.07 -28.72
N ALA A 76 7.78 21.44 -29.01
CA ALA A 76 8.76 20.57 -29.63
C ALA A 76 9.54 19.70 -28.62
N GLU A 77 9.34 19.91 -27.31
CA GLU A 77 10.06 19.26 -26.23
C GLU A 77 9.04 18.69 -25.25
N ASN A 78 8.67 17.41 -25.42
CA ASN A 78 7.68 16.72 -24.60
C ASN A 78 6.30 17.41 -24.63
N GLY A 79 5.99 18.17 -25.69
CA GLY A 79 4.77 18.98 -25.78
C GLY A 79 3.50 18.19 -26.08
N SER A 80 3.64 17.00 -26.65
CA SER A 80 2.55 16.10 -27.02
C SER A 80 3.07 14.68 -27.13
N PHE A 81 2.18 13.69 -27.12
CA PHE A 81 2.50 12.38 -27.70
C PHE A 81 1.39 11.97 -28.67
N THR A 82 1.73 11.12 -29.63
CA THR A 82 0.77 10.53 -30.55
C THR A 82 0.79 9.02 -30.37
N PHE A 83 -0.37 8.38 -30.39
CA PHE A 83 -0.46 6.93 -30.33
C PHE A 83 -1.49 6.36 -31.31
N ALA A 84 -1.32 5.10 -31.69
CA ALA A 84 -2.28 4.31 -32.44
C ALA A 84 -2.33 2.88 -31.88
N VAL A 85 -3.49 2.23 -32.01
CA VAL A 85 -3.70 0.85 -31.54
C VAL A 85 -4.42 0.02 -32.59
N ALA A 86 -4.09 -1.26 -32.65
CA ALA A 86 -4.68 -2.22 -33.58
C ALA A 86 -4.60 -3.63 -33.00
N ALA A 87 -5.26 -4.62 -33.61
CA ALA A 87 -5.14 -6.00 -33.16
C ALA A 87 -5.32 -7.01 -34.29
N ASP A 88 -4.70 -8.18 -34.14
CA ASP A 88 -5.09 -9.39 -34.85
C ASP A 88 -5.77 -10.38 -33.88
N ALA A 89 -5.85 -11.66 -34.25
CA ALA A 89 -6.47 -12.68 -33.40
C ALA A 89 -5.65 -13.02 -32.15
N ASP A 90 -4.34 -12.77 -32.20
CA ASP A 90 -3.36 -13.24 -31.22
C ASP A 90 -2.70 -12.09 -30.43
N ASN A 91 -2.66 -10.88 -30.98
CA ASN A 91 -1.91 -9.75 -30.44
C ASN A 91 -2.69 -8.44 -30.47
N PHE A 92 -2.47 -7.64 -29.43
CA PHE A 92 -2.74 -6.22 -29.41
C PHE A 92 -1.46 -5.47 -29.77
N TYR A 93 -1.57 -4.52 -30.69
CA TYR A 93 -0.48 -3.70 -31.17
C TYR A 93 -0.67 -2.27 -30.71
N ILE A 94 0.43 -1.61 -30.35
CA ILE A 94 0.44 -0.19 -30.05
C ILE A 94 1.72 0.45 -30.60
N THR A 95 1.59 1.66 -31.14
CA THR A 95 2.72 2.54 -31.40
C THR A 95 2.49 3.88 -30.72
N MET A 96 3.55 4.45 -30.17
CA MET A 96 3.54 5.78 -29.55
C MET A 96 4.77 6.57 -30.00
N THR A 97 4.61 7.87 -30.24
CA THR A 97 5.70 8.79 -30.56
C THR A 97 5.56 10.10 -29.78
N MET A 98 6.68 10.75 -29.49
CA MET A 98 6.74 12.01 -28.75
C MET A 98 7.80 12.92 -29.36
N PRO A 99 7.46 14.18 -29.71
CA PRO A 99 8.45 15.18 -30.06
C PRO A 99 9.30 15.53 -28.82
N ASP A 100 10.61 15.49 -28.99
CA ASP A 100 11.59 15.64 -27.91
C ASP A 100 12.93 16.10 -28.51
N GLN A 101 13.43 17.27 -28.10
CA GLN A 101 14.71 17.79 -28.58
C GLN A 101 15.89 17.35 -27.71
N ASN A 102 15.62 16.81 -26.52
CA ASN A 102 16.59 16.45 -25.51
C ASN A 102 16.16 15.21 -24.73
N ILE A 103 16.31 14.04 -25.36
CA ILE A 103 16.02 12.74 -24.75
C ILE A 103 16.93 12.48 -23.53
N ILE A 104 16.32 12.43 -22.35
CA ILE A 104 16.89 12.03 -21.06
C ILE A 104 16.42 10.62 -20.73
N ALA A 105 17.32 9.65 -20.80
CA ALA A 105 17.05 8.26 -20.40
C ALA A 105 18.28 7.55 -19.81
N GLY A 106 18.04 6.52 -18.98
CA GLY A 106 19.05 5.62 -18.42
C GLY A 106 19.82 6.14 -17.20
N GLN A 107 19.28 7.12 -16.47
CA GLN A 107 19.88 7.81 -15.33
C GLN A 107 19.31 7.40 -13.96
N HIS A 108 18.09 6.83 -13.89
CA HIS A 108 17.33 6.61 -12.65
C HIS A 108 17.03 5.14 -12.30
N GLY A 109 17.79 4.18 -12.85
CA GLY A 109 17.58 2.76 -12.54
C GLY A 109 16.18 2.32 -12.93
N ASN A 110 15.35 1.84 -11.99
CA ASN A 110 13.98 1.39 -12.27
C ASN A 110 12.94 2.53 -12.21
N GLU A 111 13.33 3.75 -11.81
CA GLU A 111 12.43 4.89 -11.71
C GLU A 111 12.34 5.65 -13.04
N PHE A 112 12.11 4.93 -14.14
CA PHE A 112 12.03 5.52 -15.49
C PHE A 112 10.88 6.52 -15.67
N TRP A 113 9.92 6.54 -14.74
CA TRP A 113 8.93 7.61 -14.67
C TRP A 113 9.56 8.98 -14.39
N ASN A 114 10.79 9.07 -13.86
CA ASN A 114 11.54 10.32 -13.73
C ASN A 114 12.17 10.81 -15.05
N GLU A 115 12.07 10.02 -16.11
CA GLU A 115 12.75 10.19 -17.41
C GLU A 115 11.76 10.24 -18.57
N ASP A 116 12.27 10.45 -19.79
CA ASP A 116 11.44 10.36 -20.99
C ASP A 116 10.98 8.91 -21.20
N SER A 117 9.68 8.70 -20.98
CA SER A 117 9.02 7.41 -21.10
C SER A 117 7.60 7.52 -21.60
N LEU A 118 7.17 6.50 -22.34
CA LEU A 118 5.82 6.37 -22.86
C LEU A 118 5.16 5.16 -22.21
N GLU A 119 3.92 5.33 -21.78
CA GLU A 119 3.19 4.36 -20.99
C GLU A 119 1.89 3.98 -21.66
N PHE A 120 1.52 2.71 -21.57
CA PHE A 120 0.18 2.26 -21.89
C PHE A 120 -0.35 1.31 -20.83
N TYR A 121 -1.67 1.23 -20.76
CA TYR A 121 -2.38 0.51 -19.73
C TYR A 121 -3.47 -0.35 -20.37
N ILE A 122 -3.60 -1.60 -19.93
CA ILE A 122 -4.60 -2.55 -20.42
C ILE A 122 -5.33 -3.11 -19.22
N ASN A 123 -6.66 -3.09 -19.24
CA ASN A 123 -7.52 -3.82 -18.31
C ASN A 123 -8.41 -4.80 -19.11
N ALA A 124 -8.01 -6.07 -19.10
CA ALA A 124 -8.70 -7.20 -19.71
C ALA A 124 -9.56 -8.00 -18.71
N SER A 125 -9.68 -7.54 -17.45
CA SER A 125 -10.40 -8.27 -16.39
C SER A 125 -11.93 -8.29 -16.56
N GLY A 126 -12.48 -7.34 -17.34
CA GLY A 126 -13.92 -7.08 -17.43
C GLY A 126 -14.49 -6.21 -16.30
N ASN A 127 -13.72 -5.90 -15.24
CA ASN A 127 -14.09 -4.92 -14.23
C ASN A 127 -13.45 -3.55 -14.54
N PHE A 128 -14.17 -2.70 -15.28
CA PHE A 128 -13.66 -1.41 -15.74
C PHE A 128 -13.77 -0.26 -14.72
N TRP A 129 -14.26 -0.55 -13.51
CA TRP A 129 -14.38 0.42 -12.42
C TRP A 129 -13.60 0.00 -11.16
N SER A 130 -12.80 -1.07 -11.25
CA SER A 130 -11.88 -1.49 -10.18
C SER A 130 -10.96 -0.34 -9.79
N ARG A 131 -10.87 -0.03 -8.49
CA ARG A 131 -9.95 1.02 -8.00
C ARG A 131 -8.55 0.50 -7.76
N VAL A 132 -8.32 -0.80 -7.96
CA VAL A 132 -7.04 -1.49 -7.77
C VAL A 132 -6.71 -2.43 -8.93
N TYR A 133 -5.43 -2.74 -9.10
CA TYR A 133 -4.95 -3.65 -10.16
C TYR A 133 -5.24 -5.10 -9.84
N LEU A 134 -6.11 -5.72 -10.63
CA LEU A 134 -6.43 -7.15 -10.58
C LEU A 134 -5.70 -7.94 -11.67
N ASP A 135 -5.86 -9.26 -11.67
CA ASP A 135 -5.45 -10.12 -12.79
C ASP A 135 -6.05 -9.64 -14.12
N GLY A 136 -5.21 -9.57 -15.15
CA GLY A 136 -5.55 -9.00 -16.44
C GLY A 136 -5.45 -7.47 -16.52
N MET A 137 -4.95 -6.78 -15.48
CA MET A 137 -4.66 -5.34 -15.50
C MET A 137 -3.16 -5.07 -15.46
N TYR A 138 -2.69 -4.19 -16.34
CA TYR A 138 -1.26 -3.91 -16.52
C TYR A 138 -1.02 -2.43 -16.79
N GLN A 139 0.06 -1.90 -16.21
CA GLN A 139 0.72 -0.69 -16.67
C GLN A 139 2.06 -1.11 -17.25
N VAL A 140 2.34 -0.67 -18.47
CA VAL A 140 3.63 -0.89 -19.14
C VAL A 140 4.25 0.48 -19.42
N ASN A 141 5.42 0.72 -18.84
CA ASN A 141 6.27 1.87 -19.13
C ASN A 141 7.47 1.40 -19.98
N ILE A 142 7.66 2.06 -21.12
CA ILE A 142 8.78 1.88 -22.04
C ILE A 142 9.56 3.19 -22.10
N ASN A 143 10.87 3.14 -21.84
CA ASN A 143 11.71 4.33 -21.84
C ASN A 143 12.54 4.47 -23.14
N ALA A 144 13.09 5.66 -23.35
CA ALA A 144 13.93 5.95 -24.52
C ALA A 144 15.34 5.31 -24.47
N ALA A 145 15.77 4.71 -23.35
CA ALA A 145 17.09 4.08 -23.25
C ALA A 145 17.22 2.83 -24.13
N ASP A 146 16.10 2.23 -24.54
CA ASP A 146 16.07 1.10 -25.47
C ASP A 146 16.24 1.50 -26.95
N ILE A 147 16.44 2.79 -27.27
CA ILE A 147 16.74 3.23 -28.64
C ILE A 147 17.96 2.46 -29.18
N GLY A 148 17.76 1.78 -30.31
CA GLY A 148 18.78 0.97 -30.96
C GLY A 148 18.91 -0.46 -30.42
N ASN A 149 18.03 -0.89 -29.51
CA ASN A 149 17.87 -2.29 -29.16
C ASN A 149 17.51 -3.11 -30.42
N THR A 150 18.07 -4.31 -30.53
CA THR A 150 17.89 -5.20 -31.70
C THR A 150 17.18 -6.51 -31.35
N ASP A 151 16.89 -6.74 -30.07
CA ASP A 151 16.12 -7.88 -29.60
C ASP A 151 14.74 -7.40 -29.12
N PRO A 152 13.66 -7.69 -29.87
CA PRO A 152 12.34 -7.18 -29.54
C PRO A 152 11.80 -7.72 -28.22
N ALA A 153 12.31 -8.86 -27.73
CA ALA A 153 11.89 -9.46 -26.48
C ALA A 153 12.67 -8.90 -25.25
N ALA A 154 13.66 -8.04 -25.48
CA ALA A 154 14.56 -7.53 -24.44
C ALA A 154 14.33 -6.05 -24.16
N LEU A 155 13.08 -5.58 -24.18
CA LEU A 155 12.71 -4.25 -23.73
C LEU A 155 12.86 -4.12 -22.21
N THR A 156 13.27 -2.94 -21.77
CA THR A 156 13.32 -2.53 -20.37
C THR A 156 11.92 -2.07 -19.96
N LEU A 157 11.16 -2.95 -19.32
CA LEU A 157 9.78 -2.68 -18.90
C LEU A 157 9.72 -2.38 -17.41
N THR A 158 8.99 -1.33 -17.04
CA THR A 158 8.56 -1.07 -15.66
C THR A 158 7.06 -0.79 -15.61
N GLY A 159 6.50 -0.64 -14.41
CA GLY A 159 5.07 -0.42 -14.20
C GLY A 159 4.39 -1.56 -13.46
N VAL A 160 3.14 -1.35 -13.09
CA VAL A 160 2.36 -2.32 -12.31
C VAL A 160 2.13 -3.61 -13.11
N ARG A 161 2.66 -4.72 -12.59
CA ARG A 161 2.59 -6.07 -13.15
C ARG A 161 3.21 -6.24 -14.54
N ALA A 162 4.02 -5.28 -15.00
CA ALA A 162 4.66 -5.30 -16.31
C ALA A 162 5.58 -6.53 -16.49
N ASP A 163 6.21 -6.99 -15.42
CA ASP A 163 7.08 -8.17 -15.36
C ASP A 163 6.35 -9.50 -15.65
N THR A 164 5.04 -9.53 -15.43
CA THR A 164 4.19 -10.69 -15.72
C THR A 164 3.56 -10.67 -17.12
N LEU A 165 3.70 -9.56 -17.84
CA LEU A 165 3.17 -9.39 -19.19
C LEU A 165 4.29 -9.53 -20.23
N SER A 166 4.11 -10.43 -21.19
CA SER A 166 5.03 -10.50 -22.33
C SER A 166 4.78 -9.32 -23.27
N VAL A 167 5.79 -8.48 -23.50
CA VAL A 167 5.74 -7.39 -24.47
C VAL A 167 6.94 -7.54 -25.40
N ASN A 168 6.70 -7.49 -26.71
CA ASN A 168 7.75 -7.45 -27.71
C ASN A 168 7.71 -6.11 -28.44
N GLY A 169 8.81 -5.43 -28.64
CA GLY A 169 8.80 -4.12 -29.29
C GLY A 169 10.17 -3.55 -29.63
N PHE A 170 10.15 -2.45 -30.35
CA PHE A 170 11.33 -1.67 -30.70
C PHE A 170 11.11 -0.21 -30.35
N VAL A 171 12.18 0.42 -29.85
CA VAL A 171 12.23 1.87 -29.60
C VAL A 171 13.14 2.52 -30.64
N PHE A 172 12.70 3.63 -31.24
CA PHE A 172 13.33 4.26 -32.39
C PHE A 172 13.29 5.79 -32.34
N GLU A 173 14.23 6.42 -33.03
CA GLU A 173 14.24 7.88 -33.25
C GLU A 173 13.23 8.27 -34.35
N THR A 174 12.56 9.41 -34.19
CA THR A 174 11.77 10.06 -35.25
C THR A 174 12.52 11.28 -35.81
N GLU A 175 11.93 12.01 -36.74
CA GLU A 175 12.54 13.25 -37.26
C GLU A 175 12.69 14.33 -36.17
N ASP A 176 11.80 14.32 -35.18
CA ASP A 176 11.59 15.37 -34.18
C ASP A 176 11.53 14.87 -32.73
N GLY A 177 11.90 13.60 -32.48
CA GLY A 177 11.89 12.99 -31.15
C GLY A 177 12.11 11.49 -31.22
N TRP A 178 11.26 10.73 -30.54
CA TRP A 178 11.37 9.27 -30.47
C TRP A 178 10.01 8.59 -30.32
N GLY A 179 9.99 7.27 -30.38
CA GLY A 179 8.81 6.48 -30.12
C GLY A 179 9.10 4.98 -30.03
N PHE A 180 8.04 4.21 -29.92
CA PHE A 180 8.11 2.76 -29.96
C PHE A 180 6.96 2.15 -30.77
N GLU A 181 7.14 0.88 -31.11
CA GLU A 181 6.11 -0.03 -31.58
C GLU A 181 6.20 -1.32 -30.77
N ALA A 182 5.08 -1.83 -30.28
CA ALA A 182 5.03 -3.02 -29.45
C ALA A 182 3.81 -3.90 -29.74
N ALA A 183 3.98 -5.19 -29.44
CA ALA A 183 2.93 -6.21 -29.42
C ALA A 183 2.80 -6.82 -28.03
N VAL A 184 1.55 -6.95 -27.59
CA VAL A 184 1.14 -7.66 -26.38
C VAL A 184 0.33 -8.89 -26.80
N PRO A 185 0.81 -10.12 -26.52
CA PRO A 185 0.03 -11.32 -26.76
C PRO A 185 -1.28 -11.28 -25.96
N LEU A 186 -2.40 -11.50 -26.62
CA LEU A 186 -3.73 -11.54 -26.00
C LEU A 186 -4.15 -12.94 -25.53
N ALA A 187 -3.34 -13.95 -25.85
CA ALA A 187 -3.57 -15.32 -25.43
C ALA A 187 -3.71 -15.41 -23.90
N ASN A 188 -4.85 -15.91 -23.43
CA ASN A 188 -5.27 -16.00 -22.03
C ASN A 188 -5.62 -14.68 -21.33
N LEU A 189 -5.57 -13.54 -22.02
CA LEU A 189 -6.06 -12.26 -21.50
C LEU A 189 -7.49 -12.01 -21.94
N ILE A 190 -7.75 -12.05 -23.24
CA ILE A 190 -9.06 -11.73 -23.79
C ILE A 190 -9.27 -12.36 -25.17
N GLU A 191 -10.51 -12.72 -25.50
CA GLU A 191 -10.87 -13.18 -26.83
C GLU A 191 -11.23 -11.97 -27.71
N VAL A 192 -10.55 -11.80 -28.85
CA VAL A 192 -10.80 -10.69 -29.77
C VAL A 192 -12.07 -10.95 -30.59
N THR A 193 -13.17 -10.30 -30.22
CA THR A 193 -14.42 -10.31 -30.98
C THR A 193 -15.03 -8.91 -31.09
N HIS A 194 -15.89 -8.68 -32.09
CA HIS A 194 -16.46 -7.36 -32.34
C HIS A 194 -17.31 -6.90 -31.16
N GLY A 195 -16.99 -5.71 -30.63
CA GLY A 195 -17.63 -5.13 -29.46
C GLY A 195 -17.06 -5.61 -28.12
N THR A 196 -16.01 -6.44 -28.13
CA THR A 196 -15.29 -6.76 -26.89
C THR A 196 -14.64 -5.49 -26.34
N GLU A 197 -14.86 -5.21 -25.06
CA GLU A 197 -14.39 -4.02 -24.37
C GLU A 197 -13.19 -4.33 -23.48
N ILE A 198 -12.23 -3.41 -23.42
CA ILE A 198 -11.13 -3.36 -22.46
C ILE A 198 -11.06 -1.97 -21.83
N GLY A 199 -10.53 -1.88 -20.61
CA GLY A 199 -10.01 -0.59 -20.13
C GLY A 199 -8.69 -0.28 -20.83
N PHE A 200 -8.52 0.96 -21.27
CA PHE A 200 -7.32 1.39 -22.00
C PHE A 200 -6.89 2.79 -21.57
N GLN A 201 -5.59 3.04 -21.52
CA GLN A 201 -5.01 4.36 -21.27
C GLN A 201 -3.62 4.45 -21.92
N ALA A 202 -3.22 5.67 -22.28
CA ALA A 202 -1.88 6.00 -22.75
C ALA A 202 -1.39 7.29 -22.09
N GLN A 203 -0.11 7.34 -21.70
CA GLN A 203 0.49 8.48 -21.03
C GLN A 203 1.94 8.71 -21.50
N ALA A 204 2.47 9.89 -21.22
CA ALA A 204 3.89 10.21 -21.42
C ALA A 204 4.46 10.92 -20.18
N ASN A 205 5.64 10.50 -19.73
CA ASN A 205 6.48 11.27 -18.82
C ASN A 205 7.57 11.95 -19.66
N GLY A 206 7.86 13.22 -19.37
CA GLY A 206 8.93 13.96 -20.04
C GLY A 206 9.87 14.63 -19.04
N ALA A 207 11.16 14.65 -19.36
CA ALA A 207 12.23 15.24 -18.59
C ALA A 207 13.12 16.12 -19.48
N SER A 208 13.22 17.41 -19.18
CA SER A 208 14.05 18.34 -19.98
C SER A 208 15.06 19.16 -19.16
N GLU A 209 14.65 19.70 -18.01
CA GLU A 209 15.52 20.50 -17.13
C GLU A 209 15.76 19.88 -15.73
N ARG A 210 14.89 18.96 -15.31
CA ARG A 210 14.87 18.24 -14.03
C ARG A 210 14.10 16.92 -14.19
N ASP A 211 14.23 16.03 -13.22
CA ASP A 211 13.46 14.79 -13.10
C ASP A 211 11.95 15.09 -13.23
N ARG A 212 11.28 14.32 -14.11
CA ARG A 212 9.88 14.46 -14.60
C ARG A 212 9.24 15.84 -14.40
N ASN A 213 9.40 16.72 -15.39
CA ASN A 213 8.70 18.01 -15.44
C ASN A 213 7.50 18.05 -16.39
N VAL A 214 7.23 16.97 -17.12
CA VAL A 214 6.06 16.82 -18.00
C VAL A 214 5.34 15.50 -17.70
N LYS A 215 4.00 15.55 -17.70
CA LYS A 215 3.10 14.39 -17.61
C LYS A 215 1.87 14.65 -18.46
N LEU A 216 1.72 13.86 -19.51
CA LEU A 216 0.59 13.89 -20.44
C LEU A 216 -0.26 12.63 -20.28
N ILE A 217 -1.58 12.79 -20.36
CA ILE A 217 -2.56 11.75 -20.04
C ILE A 217 -3.70 11.78 -21.05
N TRP A 218 -4.02 10.63 -21.67
CA TRP A 218 -5.11 10.54 -22.63
C TRP A 218 -6.50 10.57 -21.97
N SER A 219 -6.75 9.72 -20.96
CA SER A 219 -8.06 9.64 -20.30
C SER A 219 -8.48 10.95 -19.62
N ASN A 220 -9.72 11.38 -19.84
CA ASN A 220 -10.32 12.52 -19.17
C ASN A 220 -10.66 12.25 -17.70
N ALA A 221 -10.79 10.97 -17.30
CA ALA A 221 -11.07 10.59 -15.93
C ALA A 221 -9.83 10.69 -15.02
N ASP A 222 -8.62 10.57 -15.58
CA ASP A 222 -7.38 10.71 -14.83
C ASP A 222 -6.85 12.15 -14.91
N THR A 223 -7.23 12.96 -13.93
CA THR A 223 -6.83 14.38 -13.87
C THR A 223 -5.55 14.61 -13.06
N GLY A 224 -4.98 13.57 -12.45
CA GLY A 224 -4.02 13.72 -11.36
C GLY A 224 -2.86 12.73 -11.35
N ASP A 225 -2.59 12.02 -12.46
CA ASP A 225 -1.56 10.97 -12.52
C ASP A 225 -1.86 9.84 -11.51
N SER A 226 -3.06 9.28 -11.62
CA SER A 226 -3.59 8.26 -10.72
C SER A 226 -3.72 6.87 -11.37
N SER A 227 -3.56 6.77 -12.69
CA SER A 227 -3.68 5.49 -13.43
C SER A 227 -2.74 4.39 -12.92
N TRP A 228 -1.57 4.72 -12.37
CA TRP A 228 -0.63 3.74 -11.83
C TRP A 228 -1.11 3.06 -10.53
N GLN A 229 -2.12 3.62 -9.84
CA GLN A 229 -2.69 3.05 -8.62
C GLN A 229 -4.19 2.75 -8.75
N ASN A 230 -4.90 3.41 -9.66
CA ASN A 230 -6.34 3.32 -9.83
C ASN A 230 -6.74 3.02 -11.28
N PRO A 231 -7.06 1.76 -11.64
CA PRO A 231 -7.54 1.41 -12.98
C PRO A 231 -8.91 1.98 -13.36
N SER A 232 -9.70 2.47 -12.40
CA SER A 232 -11.06 3.00 -12.64
C SER A 232 -11.03 4.29 -13.46
N VAL A 233 -9.87 4.96 -13.56
CA VAL A 233 -9.69 6.19 -14.34
C VAL A 233 -9.22 5.94 -15.77
N PHE A 234 -9.10 4.68 -16.20
CA PHE A 234 -8.82 4.36 -17.61
C PHE A 234 -9.99 4.76 -18.50
N GLY A 235 -9.70 5.11 -19.75
CA GLY A 235 -10.72 5.14 -20.80
C GLY A 235 -11.10 3.73 -21.24
N ARG A 236 -11.71 3.59 -22.42
CA ARG A 236 -12.15 2.29 -22.96
C ARG A 236 -11.61 2.04 -24.36
N GLY A 237 -11.26 0.79 -24.65
CA GLY A 237 -10.95 0.32 -26.00
C GLY A 237 -11.98 -0.72 -26.42
N LEU A 238 -12.56 -0.57 -27.60
CA LEU A 238 -13.51 -1.53 -28.15
C LEU A 238 -12.96 -2.17 -29.41
N PHE A 239 -12.82 -3.49 -29.42
CA PHE A 239 -12.42 -4.22 -30.62
C PHE A 239 -13.48 -4.07 -31.71
N TYR A 240 -13.08 -3.55 -32.87
CA TYR A 240 -13.95 -3.30 -34.02
C TYR A 240 -13.53 -4.15 -35.22
N GLU A 241 -14.37 -5.10 -35.63
CA GLU A 241 -14.10 -5.93 -36.79
C GLU A 241 -14.28 -5.10 -38.07
N ILE A 242 -13.23 -4.98 -38.87
CA ILE A 242 -13.21 -4.14 -40.08
C ILE A 242 -14.35 -4.57 -41.02
N GLY A 243 -15.17 -3.59 -41.41
CA GLY A 243 -16.31 -3.79 -42.30
C GLY A 243 -17.63 -4.10 -41.58
N GLN A 244 -17.65 -4.20 -40.26
CA GLN A 244 -18.91 -4.18 -39.51
C GLN A 244 -19.61 -2.82 -39.65
N THR A 245 -20.92 -2.83 -39.47
CA THR A 245 -21.76 -1.61 -39.46
C THR A 245 -22.39 -1.32 -38.11
N ASP A 246 -22.34 -2.29 -37.19
CA ASP A 246 -22.71 -2.07 -35.80
C ASP A 246 -21.57 -1.33 -35.10
N VAL A 247 -21.92 -0.34 -34.29
CA VAL A 247 -20.95 0.54 -33.63
C VAL A 247 -21.14 0.34 -32.12
N PRO A 248 -20.34 -0.54 -31.50
CA PRO A 248 -20.51 -0.89 -30.09
C PRO A 248 -20.18 0.32 -29.21
N MET A 249 -20.90 0.50 -28.12
CA MET A 249 -20.63 1.55 -27.14
C MET A 249 -20.01 0.93 -25.89
N PRO A 250 -19.16 1.68 -25.15
CA PRO A 250 -18.70 1.28 -23.82
C PRO A 250 -19.86 0.87 -22.90
N SER A 251 -19.58 -0.04 -21.98
CA SER A 251 -20.54 -0.38 -20.93
C SER A 251 -20.76 0.79 -19.97
N ASP A 252 -22.02 0.99 -19.58
CA ASP A 252 -22.36 1.91 -18.49
C ASP A 252 -21.87 1.33 -17.15
N PRO A 253 -21.57 2.19 -16.15
CA PRO A 253 -21.34 1.74 -14.78
C PRO A 253 -22.50 0.83 -14.32
N PRO A 254 -22.23 -0.26 -13.59
CA PRO A 254 -23.28 -1.16 -13.15
C PRO A 254 -24.39 -0.40 -12.39
N GLU A 255 -25.63 -0.48 -12.86
CA GLU A 255 -26.79 0.03 -12.11
C GLU A 255 -27.03 -0.90 -10.90
N ASP A 256 -26.86 -0.39 -9.68
CA ASP A 256 -27.26 -1.04 -8.42
C ASP A 256 -26.70 -2.46 -8.16
N VAL A 257 -25.42 -2.71 -8.51
CA VAL A 257 -24.67 -3.82 -7.90
C VAL A 257 -23.69 -3.21 -6.95
N ASP A 258 -23.81 -3.59 -5.68
CA ASP A 258 -22.79 -3.39 -4.67
C ASP A 258 -21.49 -3.95 -5.26
N MET A 259 -20.67 -3.06 -5.83
CA MET A 259 -19.36 -3.38 -6.39
C MET A 259 -18.36 -3.65 -5.27
N ALA A 260 -18.83 -4.16 -4.12
CA ALA A 260 -18.03 -4.55 -3.01
C ALA A 260 -16.90 -5.42 -3.55
N PHE A 261 -15.68 -4.91 -3.41
CA PHE A 261 -14.48 -5.59 -3.78
C PHE A 261 -14.52 -7.01 -3.21
N ASP A 262 -14.45 -8.02 -4.07
CA ASP A 262 -14.50 -9.43 -3.65
C ASP A 262 -13.16 -9.82 -3.03
N TRP A 263 -12.92 -9.29 -1.84
CA TRP A 263 -11.72 -9.58 -1.06
C TRP A 263 -11.63 -11.06 -0.68
N GLY A 264 -12.74 -11.81 -0.70
CA GLY A 264 -12.75 -13.26 -0.46
C GLY A 264 -12.14 -14.07 -1.61
N GLY A 265 -12.05 -13.50 -2.82
CA GLY A 265 -11.37 -14.09 -3.97
C GLY A 265 -9.88 -13.80 -4.05
N ILE A 266 -9.35 -12.93 -3.19
CA ILE A 266 -7.92 -12.58 -3.14
C ILE A 266 -7.16 -13.65 -2.35
N ALA A 267 -6.01 -14.06 -2.88
CA ALA A 267 -5.08 -14.98 -2.21
C ALA A 267 -4.28 -14.26 -1.11
N TRP A 268 -4.98 -13.82 -0.06
CA TRP A 268 -4.35 -13.10 1.07
C TRP A 268 -3.29 -13.95 1.77
N ASP A 269 -3.46 -15.26 1.81
CA ASP A 269 -2.49 -16.22 2.34
C ASP A 269 -1.16 -16.19 1.56
N GLU A 270 -1.22 -16.13 0.22
CA GLU A 270 -0.02 -15.99 -0.61
C GLU A 270 0.67 -14.63 -0.40
N ILE A 271 -0.12 -13.56 -0.28
CA ILE A 271 0.39 -12.19 -0.04
C ILE A 271 1.08 -12.09 1.33
N VAL A 272 0.42 -12.58 2.38
CA VAL A 272 0.93 -12.59 3.76
C VAL A 272 2.18 -13.48 3.87
N SER A 273 2.20 -14.62 3.19
CA SER A 273 3.39 -15.49 3.11
C SER A 273 4.56 -14.81 2.40
N SER A 274 4.32 -14.21 1.22
CA SER A 274 5.37 -13.54 0.45
C SER A 274 5.93 -12.32 1.19
N THR A 275 5.06 -11.56 1.85
CA THR A 275 5.49 -10.39 2.63
C THR A 275 6.19 -10.77 3.92
N TRP A 276 5.92 -11.95 4.50
CA TRP A 276 6.75 -12.50 5.59
C TRP A 276 8.17 -12.86 5.11
N GLU A 277 8.31 -13.50 3.96
CA GLU A 277 9.64 -13.78 3.39
C GLU A 277 10.43 -12.49 3.12
N GLY A 278 9.79 -11.48 2.52
CA GLY A 278 10.43 -10.17 2.35
C GLY A 278 10.72 -9.46 3.68
N TYR A 279 9.86 -9.60 4.70
CA TYR A 279 10.12 -9.06 6.04
C TYR A 279 11.41 -9.64 6.63
N LYS A 280 11.60 -10.96 6.51
CA LYS A 280 12.83 -11.65 6.92
C LYS A 280 14.05 -11.11 6.20
N GLU A 281 14.00 -10.97 4.88
CA GLU A 281 15.12 -10.48 4.07
C GLU A 281 15.50 -9.03 4.39
N ASN A 282 14.50 -8.16 4.64
CA ASN A 282 14.72 -6.73 4.81
C ASN A 282 15.09 -6.33 6.25
N TYR A 283 14.61 -7.07 7.27
CA TYR A 283 14.70 -6.62 8.67
C TYR A 283 15.40 -7.59 9.62
N ILE A 284 15.54 -8.87 9.26
CA ILE A 284 16.14 -9.90 10.14
C ILE A 284 17.46 -10.40 9.56
N PHE A 285 17.47 -10.70 8.26
CA PHE A 285 18.56 -11.33 7.54
C PHE A 285 19.21 -10.43 6.48
N CYS A 286 19.28 -9.11 6.75
CA CYS A 286 19.75 -8.09 5.82
C CYS A 286 21.30 -7.89 5.80
N GLY A 287 22.07 -8.89 6.23
CA GLY A 287 23.53 -8.91 6.19
C GLY A 287 24.18 -8.00 7.22
N GLU A 288 25.21 -7.26 6.81
CA GLU A 288 25.99 -6.35 7.67
C GLU A 288 25.09 -5.31 8.35
N ASN A 289 24.05 -4.84 7.65
CA ASN A 289 23.09 -3.89 8.20
C ASN A 289 22.35 -4.45 9.42
N CYS A 290 22.03 -5.75 9.40
CA CYS A 290 21.36 -6.48 10.49
C CYS A 290 22.36 -7.12 11.47
N GLY A 291 23.55 -6.52 11.63
CA GLY A 291 24.59 -7.02 12.53
C GLY A 291 25.11 -8.40 12.16
N ASP A 292 25.35 -8.62 10.86
CA ASP A 292 25.70 -9.92 10.27
C ASP A 292 24.64 -11.00 10.57
N ASN A 293 23.36 -10.65 10.37
CA ASN A 293 22.19 -11.48 10.64
C ASN A 293 22.09 -11.91 12.11
N MET A 294 22.13 -10.93 13.01
CA MET A 294 22.12 -11.12 14.47
C MET A 294 20.87 -11.82 15.00
N GLY A 295 19.77 -11.81 14.22
CA GLY A 295 18.48 -12.39 14.60
C GLY A 295 17.53 -11.42 15.29
N LEU A 296 17.86 -10.13 15.39
CA LEU A 296 16.90 -9.10 15.83
C LEU A 296 16.15 -8.53 14.62
N VAL A 297 15.08 -7.77 14.88
CA VAL A 297 14.29 -7.06 13.85
C VAL A 297 14.75 -5.61 13.80
N PHE A 298 15.39 -5.22 12.70
CA PHE A 298 16.04 -3.92 12.53
C PHE A 298 15.22 -2.96 11.67
N ASP A 299 15.17 -1.68 12.06
CA ASP A 299 14.52 -0.62 11.30
C ASP A 299 15.53 0.15 10.42
N PRO A 300 15.43 0.06 9.08
CA PRO A 300 16.29 0.80 8.17
C PRO A 300 16.24 2.32 8.37
N ASN A 301 15.12 2.89 8.83
CA ASN A 301 14.98 4.33 9.06
C ASN A 301 15.61 4.81 10.37
N MET A 302 16.01 3.88 11.25
CA MET A 302 16.68 4.19 12.51
C MET A 302 18.15 3.78 12.51
N GLU A 303 18.80 3.83 11.34
CA GLU A 303 20.18 3.40 11.15
C GLU A 303 20.37 1.91 11.50
N TYR A 304 19.36 1.08 11.20
CA TYR A 304 19.30 -0.34 11.57
C TYR A 304 19.50 -0.55 13.08
N GLN A 305 18.71 0.16 13.88
CA GLN A 305 18.51 -0.19 15.29
C GLN A 305 17.34 -1.17 15.40
N ALA A 306 17.46 -2.11 16.33
CA ALA A 306 16.38 -3.01 16.70
C ALA A 306 15.68 -2.51 17.96
N VAL A 307 14.35 -2.63 17.99
CA VAL A 307 13.53 -2.32 19.16
C VAL A 307 12.78 -3.57 19.63
N SER A 308 12.49 -3.62 20.93
CA SER A 308 11.76 -4.73 21.55
C SER A 308 10.38 -4.93 20.91
N GLU A 309 9.71 -3.85 20.50
CA GLU A 309 8.46 -3.89 19.72
C GLU A 309 8.61 -4.76 18.46
N GLY A 310 9.67 -4.53 17.67
CA GLY A 310 9.96 -5.32 16.48
C GLY A 310 10.20 -6.79 16.79
N ILE A 311 10.78 -7.12 17.95
CA ILE A 311 10.92 -8.51 18.42
C ILE A 311 9.55 -9.14 18.66
N GLY A 312 8.66 -8.43 19.36
CA GLY A 312 7.27 -8.87 19.57
C GLY A 312 6.55 -9.13 18.25
N TYR A 313 6.64 -8.19 17.30
CA TYR A 313 6.04 -8.34 15.98
C TYR A 313 6.63 -9.50 15.18
N GLY A 314 7.97 -9.61 15.11
CA GLY A 314 8.64 -10.68 14.39
C GLY A 314 8.33 -12.07 14.94
N MET A 315 8.26 -12.22 16.28
CA MET A 315 7.87 -13.49 16.91
C MET A 315 6.40 -13.82 16.66
N LEU A 316 5.50 -12.83 16.71
CA LEU A 316 4.09 -13.02 16.36
C LEU A 316 3.92 -13.45 14.90
N MET A 317 4.59 -12.79 13.95
CA MET A 317 4.54 -13.18 12.53
C MET A 317 5.07 -14.60 12.32
N ALA A 318 6.25 -14.92 12.87
CA ALA A 318 6.87 -16.23 12.71
C ALA A 318 5.98 -17.37 13.26
N VAL A 319 5.35 -17.18 14.43
CA VAL A 319 4.46 -18.21 14.98
C VAL A 319 3.14 -18.31 14.23
N MET A 320 2.63 -17.23 13.63
CA MET A 320 1.44 -17.32 12.76
C MET A 320 1.77 -18.04 11.45
N MET A 321 2.94 -17.76 10.86
CA MET A 321 3.41 -18.35 9.61
C MET A 321 4.00 -19.76 9.70
N ASP A 322 3.92 -20.41 10.87
CA ASP A 322 4.49 -21.74 11.10
C ASP A 322 6.01 -21.81 10.85
N ASP A 323 6.73 -20.70 11.09
CA ASP A 323 8.17 -20.56 10.86
C ASP A 323 8.96 -20.72 12.16
N GLN A 324 9.08 -21.98 12.63
CA GLN A 324 9.78 -22.29 13.88
C GLN A 324 11.26 -21.83 13.85
N GLU A 325 11.94 -21.99 12.71
CA GLU A 325 13.36 -21.68 12.60
C GLU A 325 13.61 -20.19 12.81
N THR A 326 12.84 -19.33 12.14
CA THR A 326 12.98 -17.87 12.32
C THR A 326 12.51 -17.44 13.72
N PHE A 327 11.44 -18.04 14.25
CA PHE A 327 11.00 -17.78 15.61
C PHE A 327 12.12 -18.02 16.63
N ASP A 328 12.79 -19.17 16.55
CA ASP A 328 13.88 -19.54 17.46
C ASP A 328 15.09 -18.61 17.32
N ILE A 329 15.42 -18.17 16.10
CA ILE A 329 16.49 -17.19 15.87
C ILE A 329 16.18 -15.86 16.57
N ILE A 330 14.96 -15.33 16.40
CA ILE A 330 14.56 -14.08 17.05
C ILE A 330 14.56 -14.23 18.56
N TYR A 331 13.99 -15.33 19.03
CA TYR A 331 13.90 -15.64 20.45
C TYR A 331 15.27 -15.76 21.12
N ASP A 332 16.20 -16.50 20.52
CA ASP A 332 17.57 -16.64 21.05
C ASP A 332 18.33 -15.31 21.03
N ALA A 333 18.20 -14.50 19.98
CA ALA A 333 18.84 -13.20 19.88
C ALA A 333 18.32 -12.24 20.95
N ALA A 334 17.00 -12.12 21.09
CA ALA A 334 16.38 -11.23 22.08
C ALA A 334 16.82 -11.57 23.51
N TYR A 335 16.80 -12.85 23.90
CA TYR A 335 17.18 -13.26 25.26
C TYR A 335 18.68 -13.34 25.51
N SER A 336 19.52 -13.35 24.47
CA SER A 336 20.97 -13.29 24.64
C SER A 336 21.52 -11.86 24.67
N ILE A 337 20.81 -10.90 24.08
CA ILE A 337 21.29 -9.53 23.89
C ILE A 337 20.48 -8.52 24.70
N MET A 338 19.15 -8.61 24.68
CA MET A 338 18.27 -7.55 25.17
C MET A 338 17.86 -7.72 26.63
N VAL A 339 17.87 -8.94 27.18
CA VAL A 339 17.31 -9.19 28.52
C VAL A 339 18.05 -8.42 29.62
N ASP A 340 17.31 -7.72 30.50
CA ASP A 340 17.80 -7.29 31.80
C ASP A 340 17.69 -8.46 32.79
N GLU A 341 18.83 -9.00 33.21
CA GLU A 341 18.92 -10.11 34.16
C GLU A 341 18.27 -9.84 35.52
N ASN A 342 18.00 -8.57 35.88
CA ASN A 342 17.35 -8.22 37.14
C ASN A 342 15.83 -8.32 37.08
N THR A 343 15.22 -7.95 35.95
CA THR A 343 13.76 -7.90 35.77
C THR A 343 13.25 -9.09 34.95
N GLY A 344 14.08 -9.61 34.05
CA GLY A 344 13.70 -10.60 33.05
C GLY A 344 12.99 -10.02 31.82
N LEU A 345 12.88 -8.69 31.74
CA LEU A 345 12.28 -7.94 30.62
C LEU A 345 13.34 -7.59 29.57
N LEU A 346 12.93 -7.14 28.39
CA LEU A 346 13.85 -6.77 27.31
C LEU A 346 14.17 -5.27 27.40
N ASN A 347 15.44 -4.90 27.35
CA ASN A 347 15.85 -3.52 27.10
C ASN A 347 15.35 -3.10 25.72
N TRP A 348 14.66 -1.96 25.64
CA TRP A 348 13.83 -1.67 24.48
C TRP A 348 14.59 -1.38 23.18
N ARG A 349 15.91 -1.12 23.21
CA ARG A 349 16.66 -0.80 21.99
C ARG A 349 18.11 -1.25 21.98
N VAL A 350 18.52 -1.79 20.84
CA VAL A 350 19.87 -2.27 20.52
C VAL A 350 20.30 -1.75 19.15
N ASP A 351 21.58 -1.42 18.98
CA ASP A 351 22.13 -1.10 17.67
C ASP A 351 22.58 -2.34 16.87
N ASN A 352 22.94 -2.17 15.60
CA ASN A 352 23.41 -3.29 14.76
C ASN A 352 24.75 -3.91 15.19
N THR A 353 25.40 -3.42 16.25
CA THR A 353 26.58 -4.07 16.84
C THR A 353 26.24 -4.97 18.03
N GLY A 354 24.98 -4.97 18.46
CA GLY A 354 24.50 -5.66 19.64
C GLY A 354 24.69 -4.85 20.93
N GLU A 355 25.01 -3.56 20.85
CA GLU A 355 25.10 -2.68 22.03
C GLU A 355 23.70 -2.20 22.43
N ILE A 356 23.34 -2.32 23.71
CA ILE A 356 22.11 -1.77 24.25
C ILE A 356 22.21 -0.24 24.28
N THR A 357 21.37 0.42 23.47
CA THR A 357 21.32 1.89 23.35
C THR A 357 20.03 2.48 23.95
N GLY A 358 19.07 1.64 24.32
CA GLY A 358 17.87 2.00 25.08
C GLY A 358 17.65 0.95 26.15
N TYR A 359 17.85 1.35 27.41
CA TYR A 359 17.63 0.52 28.58
C TYR A 359 16.17 0.55 29.01
N THR A 360 15.78 -0.40 29.86
CA THR A 360 14.43 -0.55 30.44
C THR A 360 13.42 -1.04 29.40
N SER A 361 12.27 -1.55 29.85
CA SER A 361 11.28 -2.22 29.00
C SER A 361 10.33 -1.25 28.30
N ALA A 362 9.57 -1.77 27.34
CA ALA A 362 8.48 -1.09 26.66
C ALA A 362 7.31 -2.08 26.57
N THR A 363 6.32 -1.90 27.46
CA THR A 363 5.41 -2.97 27.86
C THR A 363 4.64 -3.66 26.72
N ASP A 364 4.36 -2.95 25.62
CA ASP A 364 3.75 -3.55 24.43
C ASP A 364 4.58 -4.70 23.85
N ALA A 365 5.91 -4.56 23.85
CA ALA A 365 6.82 -5.58 23.37
C ALA A 365 6.81 -6.84 24.24
N GLU A 366 6.89 -6.66 25.56
CA GLU A 366 6.86 -7.77 26.52
C GLU A 366 5.56 -8.59 26.39
N GLU A 367 4.42 -7.91 26.23
CA GLU A 367 3.11 -8.54 26.04
C GLU A 367 3.06 -9.39 24.75
N ASP A 368 3.57 -8.85 23.64
CA ASP A 368 3.61 -9.55 22.35
C ASP A 368 4.56 -10.76 22.39
N VAL A 369 5.75 -10.62 22.99
CA VAL A 369 6.68 -11.74 23.19
C VAL A 369 6.04 -12.81 24.06
N ALA A 370 5.35 -12.44 25.15
CA ALA A 370 4.71 -13.38 26.04
C ALA A 370 3.63 -14.21 25.32
N VAL A 371 2.75 -13.58 24.55
CA VAL A 371 1.70 -14.32 23.82
C VAL A 371 2.30 -15.18 22.70
N ALA A 372 3.34 -14.68 22.01
CA ALA A 372 4.00 -15.41 20.94
C ALA A 372 4.64 -16.71 21.48
N LEU A 373 5.23 -16.67 22.68
CA LEU A 373 5.74 -17.86 23.37
C LEU A 373 4.63 -18.84 23.79
N ILE A 374 3.46 -18.35 24.20
CA ILE A 374 2.30 -19.21 24.48
C ILE A 374 1.83 -19.91 23.20
N PHE A 375 1.79 -19.19 22.09
CA PHE A 375 1.42 -19.74 20.78
C PHE A 375 2.44 -20.76 20.29
N ALA A 376 3.75 -20.50 20.46
CA ALA A 376 4.80 -21.47 20.15
C ALA A 376 4.65 -22.74 21.01
N GLN A 377 4.38 -22.60 22.31
CA GLN A 377 4.09 -23.74 23.18
C GLN A 377 2.85 -24.51 22.71
N SER A 378 1.81 -23.81 22.23
CA SER A 378 0.60 -24.45 21.71
C SER A 378 0.89 -25.28 20.46
N ARG A 379 1.77 -24.80 19.56
CA ARG A 379 2.26 -25.59 18.41
C ARG A 379 3.05 -26.83 18.84
N VAL A 380 3.87 -26.72 19.89
CA VAL A 380 4.56 -27.88 20.49
C VAL A 380 3.57 -28.89 21.05
N ASP A 381 2.54 -28.43 21.76
CA ASP A 381 1.52 -29.30 22.38
C ASP A 381 0.66 -30.01 21.32
N ARG A 382 0.45 -29.38 20.16
CA ARG A 382 -0.17 -29.99 18.96
C ARG A 382 0.77 -30.93 18.19
N GLY A 383 2.07 -30.93 18.51
CA GLY A 383 3.10 -31.73 17.83
C GLY A 383 3.48 -31.18 16.46
N GLU A 384 3.24 -29.89 16.21
CA GLU A 384 3.63 -29.17 14.99
C GLU A 384 5.08 -28.71 15.08
N TRP A 385 5.50 -28.25 16.26
CA TRP A 385 6.86 -27.76 16.54
C TRP A 385 7.59 -28.68 17.53
N ASP A 386 8.92 -28.70 17.44
CA ASP A 386 9.76 -29.28 18.48
C ASP A 386 9.86 -28.33 19.70
N GLN A 387 10.01 -28.85 20.91
CA GLN A 387 10.25 -27.98 22.07
C GLN A 387 11.65 -27.35 22.00
N HIS A 388 11.75 -26.04 22.27
CA HIS A 388 13.05 -25.36 22.31
C HIS A 388 13.97 -25.96 23.38
N ALA A 389 15.21 -26.29 22.99
CA ALA A 389 16.03 -27.25 23.71
C ALA A 389 16.57 -26.74 25.07
N THR A 390 16.81 -25.43 25.17
CA THR A 390 17.46 -24.79 26.34
C THR A 390 16.56 -23.79 27.05
N MET A 391 15.63 -23.19 26.32
CA MET A 391 14.66 -22.23 26.83
C MET A 391 13.25 -22.65 26.38
N PRO A 392 12.60 -23.60 27.06
CA PRO A 392 11.25 -24.06 26.70
C PRO A 392 10.25 -22.90 26.63
N TYR A 393 9.44 -22.84 25.57
CA TYR A 393 8.58 -21.68 25.29
C TYR A 393 7.62 -21.37 26.44
N GLY A 394 6.90 -22.39 26.93
CA GLY A 394 5.92 -22.22 28.02
C GLY A 394 6.54 -21.83 29.37
N ASP A 395 7.75 -22.31 29.68
CA ASP A 395 8.47 -21.92 30.90
C ASP A 395 8.87 -20.44 30.83
N ARG A 396 9.31 -19.99 29.65
CA ARG A 396 9.66 -18.58 29.46
C ARG A 396 8.45 -17.68 29.46
N ALA A 397 7.36 -18.06 28.79
CA ALA A 397 6.10 -17.33 28.83
C ALA A 397 5.64 -17.10 30.28
N ASN A 398 5.63 -18.16 31.11
CA ASN A 398 5.29 -18.03 32.53
C ASN A 398 6.17 -17.01 33.27
N ALA A 399 7.49 -17.09 33.09
CA ALA A 399 8.41 -16.18 33.74
C ALA A 399 8.23 -14.73 33.27
N LEU A 400 8.00 -14.51 31.97
CA LEU A 400 7.80 -13.18 31.41
C LEU A 400 6.47 -12.57 31.87
N ILE A 401 5.36 -13.32 31.86
CA ILE A 401 4.05 -12.83 32.34
C ILE A 401 4.12 -12.44 33.82
N ASP A 402 4.90 -13.16 34.64
CA ASP A 402 5.17 -12.80 36.04
C ASP A 402 6.05 -11.55 36.17
N ALA A 403 7.01 -11.35 35.27
CA ALA A 403 7.82 -10.15 35.22
C ALA A 403 6.99 -8.91 34.82
N ILE A 404 6.17 -8.99 33.76
CA ILE A 404 5.24 -7.92 33.36
C ILE A 404 4.36 -7.55 34.54
N TRP A 405 3.75 -8.53 35.22
CA TRP A 405 2.93 -8.26 36.41
C TRP A 405 3.71 -7.55 37.54
N ALA A 406 4.96 -7.95 37.78
CA ALA A 406 5.76 -7.42 38.87
C ALA A 406 6.30 -6.01 38.63
N TYR A 407 6.61 -5.69 37.38
CA TYR A 407 7.36 -4.48 37.01
C TYR A 407 6.56 -3.48 36.17
N GLU A 408 5.53 -3.93 35.45
CA GLU A 408 4.79 -3.10 34.48
C GLU A 408 3.30 -2.96 34.79
N VAL A 409 2.82 -3.56 35.88
CA VAL A 409 1.46 -3.38 36.39
C VAL A 409 1.51 -2.64 37.73
N ALA A 410 0.97 -1.43 37.74
CA ALA A 410 0.84 -0.59 38.92
C ALA A 410 -0.54 -0.75 39.59
N ASP A 411 -0.54 -0.76 40.93
CA ASP A 411 -1.74 -0.88 41.78
C ASP A 411 -2.70 -2.03 41.37
N ASP A 412 -2.13 -3.14 40.88
CA ASP A 412 -2.81 -4.35 40.40
C ASP A 412 -3.85 -4.10 39.28
N LYS A 413 -3.77 -2.97 38.56
CA LYS A 413 -4.81 -2.61 37.57
C LYS A 413 -4.39 -1.65 36.46
N TYR A 414 -3.28 -0.94 36.58
CA TYR A 414 -2.84 0.03 35.56
C TYR A 414 -1.58 -0.48 34.88
N LEU A 415 -1.63 -0.57 33.55
CA LEU A 415 -0.44 -0.83 32.77
C LEU A 415 0.43 0.43 32.76
N THR A 416 1.72 0.27 33.07
CA THR A 416 2.71 1.33 32.86
C THR A 416 3.29 1.23 31.45
N PRO A 417 3.84 2.30 30.87
CA PRO A 417 4.49 2.20 29.56
C PRO A 417 5.81 1.40 29.53
N GLY A 418 6.34 1.04 30.69
CA GLY A 418 7.59 0.30 30.87
C GLY A 418 8.02 0.31 32.34
N ASP A 419 8.96 -0.55 32.70
CA ASP A 419 9.39 -0.81 34.08
C ASP A 419 10.09 0.36 34.79
N ASP A 420 10.53 1.38 34.05
CA ASP A 420 11.10 2.63 34.62
C ASP A 420 10.51 3.91 34.00
N TRP A 421 9.31 3.84 33.41
CA TRP A 421 8.73 5.00 32.70
C TRP A 421 8.21 6.09 33.65
N GLY A 422 7.75 5.70 34.84
CA GLY A 422 7.12 6.55 35.86
C GLY A 422 5.61 6.74 35.67
N GLY A 423 4.99 7.61 36.48
CA GLY A 423 3.55 7.95 36.41
C GLY A 423 2.57 6.85 36.84
N TYR A 424 3.07 5.65 37.21
CA TYR A 424 2.33 4.52 37.78
C TYR A 424 1.08 4.11 36.97
N GLY A 425 1.12 4.30 35.65
CA GLY A 425 0.00 4.01 34.74
C GLY A 425 -1.25 4.88 34.97
N GLN A 426 -1.16 5.92 35.80
CA GLN A 426 -2.27 6.81 36.14
C GLN A 426 -2.10 8.21 35.57
N GLU A 427 -0.90 8.77 35.74
CA GLU A 427 -0.53 10.10 35.24
C GLU A 427 -0.21 10.05 33.74
N ILE A 428 0.14 8.86 33.25
CA ILE A 428 0.45 8.57 31.86
C ILE A 428 0.33 7.06 31.60
N LEU A 429 -0.31 6.71 30.49
CA LEU A 429 -0.37 5.39 29.90
C LEU A 429 -0.45 5.55 28.38
N ASN A 430 -0.14 4.47 27.65
CA ASN A 430 -0.29 4.39 26.20
C ASN A 430 -1.39 3.37 25.89
N LEU A 431 -2.48 3.80 25.27
CA LEU A 431 -3.63 2.92 25.00
C LEU A 431 -3.36 1.91 23.89
N SER A 432 -2.33 2.11 23.06
CA SER A 432 -1.89 1.11 22.10
C SER A 432 -1.21 -0.11 22.75
N TYR A 433 -0.79 0.03 24.01
CA TYR A 433 -0.22 -1.06 24.81
C TYR A 433 -1.32 -1.84 25.53
N PHE A 434 -2.57 -1.38 25.49
CA PHE A 434 -3.68 -2.10 26.08
C PHE A 434 -4.14 -3.24 25.14
N ALA A 435 -3.63 -4.46 25.38
CA ALA A 435 -3.93 -5.67 24.61
C ALA A 435 -4.82 -6.67 25.39
N PRO A 436 -6.13 -6.40 25.58
CA PRO A 436 -7.00 -7.18 26.46
C PRO A 436 -7.12 -8.67 26.10
N ALA A 437 -7.04 -9.02 24.81
CA ALA A 437 -7.02 -10.41 24.38
C ALA A 437 -5.81 -11.17 24.96
N TRP A 438 -4.63 -10.53 25.07
CA TRP A 438 -3.41 -11.19 25.54
C TRP A 438 -3.55 -11.49 27.02
N TYR A 439 -4.11 -10.56 27.78
CA TYR A 439 -4.37 -10.71 29.21
C TYR A 439 -5.30 -11.88 29.53
N ARG A 440 -6.30 -12.12 28.67
CA ARG A 440 -7.17 -13.30 28.80
C ARG A 440 -6.39 -14.58 28.54
N ILE A 441 -5.57 -14.60 27.50
CA ILE A 441 -4.69 -15.73 27.20
C ILE A 441 -3.72 -15.96 28.36
N PHE A 442 -3.18 -14.91 28.98
CA PHE A 442 -2.29 -15.02 30.16
C PHE A 442 -3.01 -15.66 31.35
N ASP A 443 -4.23 -15.18 31.68
CA ASP A 443 -5.04 -15.76 32.75
C ASP A 443 -5.40 -17.24 32.46
N GLN A 444 -5.75 -17.58 31.21
CA GLN A 444 -6.02 -18.96 30.82
C GLN A 444 -4.76 -19.85 30.84
N PHE A 445 -3.60 -19.31 30.47
CA PHE A 445 -2.32 -20.02 30.44
C PHE A 445 -1.78 -20.31 31.85
N GLN A 446 -1.85 -19.34 32.76
CA GLN A 446 -1.38 -19.48 34.14
C GLN A 446 -2.44 -20.05 35.09
N GLY A 447 -3.70 -20.17 34.65
CA GLY A 447 -4.82 -20.58 35.50
C GLY A 447 -5.13 -19.54 36.59
N THR A 448 -5.07 -18.26 36.24
CA THR A 448 -5.30 -17.12 37.14
C THR A 448 -6.51 -16.28 36.70
N ASP A 449 -6.87 -15.28 37.51
CA ASP A 449 -7.84 -14.23 37.19
C ASP A 449 -7.27 -12.81 37.46
N ARG A 450 -5.94 -12.71 37.56
CA ARG A 450 -5.25 -11.51 38.06
C ARG A 450 -5.36 -10.34 37.09
N TRP A 451 -5.46 -10.62 35.79
CA TRP A 451 -5.52 -9.59 34.76
C TRP A 451 -6.91 -8.97 34.60
N SER A 452 -7.93 -9.52 35.26
CA SER A 452 -9.31 -9.01 35.18
C SER A 452 -9.47 -7.52 35.53
N LEU A 453 -8.69 -7.01 36.48
CA LEU A 453 -8.68 -5.58 36.82
C LEU A 453 -7.94 -4.73 35.80
N VAL A 454 -6.84 -5.22 35.23
CA VAL A 454 -6.12 -4.56 34.12
C VAL A 454 -7.04 -4.40 32.92
N ILE A 455 -7.75 -5.47 32.51
CA ILE A 455 -8.77 -5.41 31.45
C ILE A 455 -9.86 -4.38 31.80
N THR A 456 -10.37 -4.40 33.03
CA THR A 456 -11.45 -3.50 33.45
C THR A 456 -11.04 -2.03 33.43
N TYR A 457 -9.85 -1.72 33.94
CA TYR A 457 -9.37 -0.35 34.03
C TYR A 457 -8.81 0.16 32.71
N GLY A 458 -8.19 -0.69 31.88
CA GLY A 458 -7.79 -0.35 30.52
C GLY A 458 -8.99 0.06 29.66
N TYR A 459 -10.07 -0.73 29.64
CA TYR A 459 -11.31 -0.32 28.98
C TYR A 459 -11.91 0.96 29.59
N ARG A 460 -11.84 1.13 30.91
CA ARG A 460 -12.33 2.36 31.54
C ARG A 460 -11.55 3.57 31.04
N SER A 461 -10.22 3.51 31.02
CA SER A 461 -9.37 4.61 30.54
C SER A 461 -9.61 4.89 29.06
N LEU A 462 -9.73 3.85 28.24
CA LEU A 462 -10.08 3.94 26.81
C LEU A 462 -11.41 4.67 26.60
N TYR A 463 -12.46 4.31 27.35
CA TYR A 463 -13.79 4.92 27.22
C TYR A 463 -13.96 6.29 27.88
N LEU A 464 -12.93 6.78 28.59
CA LEU A 464 -12.92 8.13 29.16
C LEU A 464 -12.24 9.16 28.26
N THR A 465 -11.57 8.73 27.18
CA THR A 465 -10.92 9.64 26.23
C THR A 465 -11.93 10.55 25.54
N GLU A 466 -11.47 11.72 25.09
CA GLU A 466 -12.31 12.66 24.35
C GLU A 466 -12.79 12.06 23.00
N GLY A 467 -11.97 11.21 22.37
CA GLY A 467 -12.28 10.53 21.12
C GLY A 467 -13.14 9.27 21.26
N ALA A 468 -13.50 8.84 22.48
CA ALA A 468 -14.13 7.54 22.72
C ALA A 468 -15.45 7.32 21.97
N THR A 469 -16.24 8.37 21.77
CA THR A 469 -17.52 8.28 21.02
C THR A 469 -17.34 8.07 19.53
N LEU A 470 -16.13 8.32 19.01
CA LEU A 470 -15.73 8.07 17.62
C LEU A 470 -14.90 6.79 17.49
N GLY A 471 -14.70 6.05 18.59
CA GLY A 471 -13.75 4.94 18.62
C GLY A 471 -12.29 5.37 18.39
N LEU A 472 -11.93 6.59 18.83
CA LEU A 472 -10.58 7.15 18.74
C LEU A 472 -9.90 7.18 20.11
N ALA A 473 -8.63 6.80 20.13
CA ALA A 473 -7.75 6.88 21.30
C ALA A 473 -6.51 7.73 20.96
N PRO A 474 -6.01 8.53 21.91
CA PRO A 474 -4.75 9.24 21.76
C PRO A 474 -3.55 8.30 21.98
N ASP A 475 -2.38 8.66 21.44
CA ASP A 475 -1.12 7.97 21.73
C ASP A 475 -0.87 7.85 23.24
N TRP A 476 -1.02 8.96 23.97
CA TRP A 476 -0.76 9.04 25.40
C TRP A 476 -1.92 9.71 26.13
N SER A 477 -2.37 9.12 27.23
CA SER A 477 -3.39 9.72 28.09
C SER A 477 -3.10 9.48 29.57
N THR A 478 -3.80 10.21 30.43
CA THR A 478 -3.96 9.80 31.83
C THR A 478 -4.95 8.63 31.91
N SER A 479 -5.00 7.96 33.06
CA SER A 479 -6.01 6.92 33.32
C SER A 479 -7.45 7.44 33.39
N ASP A 480 -7.63 8.75 33.57
CA ASP A 480 -8.93 9.43 33.51
C ASP A 480 -9.29 9.91 32.10
N GLY A 481 -8.50 9.53 31.08
CA GLY A 481 -8.77 9.80 29.67
C GLY A 481 -8.51 11.25 29.26
N GLY A 482 -7.65 11.99 29.97
CA GLY A 482 -7.21 13.33 29.58
C GLY A 482 -5.78 13.35 29.06
N PRO A 483 -5.28 14.50 28.56
CA PRO A 483 -3.89 14.61 28.11
C PRO A 483 -2.91 14.52 29.27
N ALA A 484 -1.81 13.80 29.07
CA ALA A 484 -0.73 13.62 30.04
C ALA A 484 0.35 14.74 29.99
N PHE A 485 -0.01 15.94 29.49
CA PHE A 485 0.95 17.04 29.35
C PHE A 485 1.56 17.50 30.66
N GLU A 486 0.81 17.45 31.77
CA GLU A 486 1.31 17.80 33.10
C GLU A 486 2.44 16.86 33.51
N TYR A 487 2.28 15.55 33.31
CA TYR A 487 3.33 14.57 33.56
C TYR A 487 4.59 14.87 32.72
N CYS A 488 4.44 15.13 31.42
CA CYS A 488 5.58 15.46 30.55
C CYS A 488 6.29 16.74 31.01
N ASP A 489 5.53 17.80 31.30
CA ASP A 489 6.08 19.09 31.74
C ASP A 489 6.84 18.95 33.09
N GLU A 490 6.35 18.14 34.03
CA GLU A 490 6.99 17.92 35.34
C GLU A 490 8.23 17.02 35.28
N ASN A 491 8.35 16.18 34.25
CA ASN A 491 9.45 15.24 34.06
C ASN A 491 10.44 15.68 32.97
N ASP A 492 10.41 16.95 32.55
CA ASP A 492 11.27 17.53 31.51
C ASP A 492 11.23 16.74 30.17
N ARG A 493 10.06 16.16 29.84
CA ARG A 493 9.83 15.42 28.59
C ARG A 493 9.26 16.35 27.52
N ALA A 494 9.63 16.13 26.27
CA ALA A 494 9.04 16.86 25.15
C ALA A 494 7.53 16.53 25.08
N ARG A 495 6.69 17.53 24.82
CA ARG A 495 5.23 17.32 24.75
C ARG A 495 4.80 16.36 23.64
N ASP A 496 5.58 16.24 22.57
CA ASP A 496 5.36 15.23 21.54
C ASP A 496 5.44 13.79 22.07
N ALA A 497 6.16 13.55 23.17
CA ALA A 497 6.21 12.26 23.86
C ALA A 497 5.00 12.00 24.79
N CYS A 498 4.05 12.94 24.85
CA CYS A 498 2.76 12.80 25.53
C CYS A 498 1.63 13.26 24.60
N ARG A 499 1.75 12.97 23.29
CA ARG A 499 0.81 13.36 22.24
C ARG A 499 -0.61 12.91 22.57
N TYR A 500 -1.60 13.77 22.33
CA TYR A 500 -3.01 13.54 22.67
C TYR A 500 -3.89 13.44 21.43
N GLU A 501 -3.31 12.94 20.35
CA GLU A 501 -3.92 12.66 19.06
C GLU A 501 -3.69 11.19 18.73
N MET A 502 -4.52 10.59 17.87
CA MET A 502 -4.26 9.26 17.34
C MET A 502 -3.17 9.38 16.29
N TYR A 503 -1.94 8.95 16.59
CA TYR A 503 -0.82 8.98 15.64
C TYR A 503 -0.17 7.60 15.56
N TYR A 504 1.16 7.49 15.53
CA TYR A 504 1.84 6.20 15.29
C TYR A 504 1.68 5.18 16.42
N ASP A 505 1.48 5.61 17.66
CA ASP A 505 1.17 4.67 18.72
C ASP A 505 -0.28 4.20 18.60
N ALA A 506 -1.22 5.13 18.72
CA ALA A 506 -2.63 4.80 18.88
C ALA A 506 -3.33 4.29 17.61
N ILE A 507 -2.70 4.40 16.43
CA ILE A 507 -3.20 3.71 15.24
C ILE A 507 -3.29 2.19 15.44
N ARG A 508 -2.56 1.61 16.40
CA ARG A 508 -2.64 0.18 16.74
C ARG A 508 -3.85 -0.18 17.62
N VAL A 509 -4.52 0.79 18.25
CA VAL A 509 -5.67 0.56 19.15
C VAL A 509 -6.83 -0.17 18.45
N PRO A 510 -7.27 0.22 17.23
CA PRO A 510 -8.22 -0.55 16.44
C PRO A 510 -7.89 -2.05 16.37
N TRP A 511 -6.63 -2.41 16.10
CA TRP A 511 -6.18 -3.81 16.08
C TRP A 511 -6.27 -4.48 17.46
N ARG A 512 -5.64 -3.88 18.49
CA ARG A 512 -5.60 -4.44 19.85
C ARG A 512 -6.99 -4.70 20.42
N ILE A 513 -7.94 -3.80 20.16
CA ILE A 513 -9.30 -3.90 20.67
C ILE A 513 -10.15 -4.83 19.80
N ALA A 514 -10.04 -4.77 18.48
CA ALA A 514 -10.79 -5.66 17.58
C ALA A 514 -10.53 -7.13 17.87
N VAL A 515 -9.28 -7.51 18.15
CA VAL A 515 -8.92 -8.90 18.45
C VAL A 515 -9.64 -9.44 19.69
N ASP A 516 -9.88 -8.61 20.72
CA ASP A 516 -10.66 -9.02 21.91
C ASP A 516 -12.15 -9.23 21.61
N CYS A 517 -12.69 -8.51 20.62
CA CYS A 517 -14.03 -8.79 20.12
C CYS A 517 -14.03 -10.10 19.33
N LEU A 518 -13.15 -10.24 18.34
CA LEU A 518 -13.12 -11.36 17.41
C LEU A 518 -12.86 -12.70 18.10
N TRP A 519 -12.03 -12.73 19.14
CA TRP A 519 -11.61 -13.98 19.79
C TRP A 519 -12.37 -14.29 21.08
N PHE A 520 -12.88 -13.28 21.78
CA PHE A 520 -13.49 -13.43 23.11
C PHE A 520 -14.90 -12.84 23.24
N ASP A 521 -15.47 -12.30 22.17
CA ASP A 521 -16.79 -11.66 22.15
C ASP A 521 -16.96 -10.59 23.25
N ASP A 522 -15.90 -9.87 23.64
CA ASP A 522 -16.04 -8.85 24.69
C ASP A 522 -16.90 -7.69 24.19
N PHE A 523 -18.02 -7.47 24.87
CA PHE A 523 -19.00 -6.47 24.44
C PHE A 523 -18.43 -5.05 24.37
N ARG A 524 -17.40 -4.71 25.17
CA ARG A 524 -16.74 -3.40 25.15
C ARG A 524 -15.86 -3.30 23.92
N ALA A 525 -15.10 -4.35 23.61
CA ALA A 525 -14.32 -4.44 22.39
C ALA A 525 -15.19 -4.24 21.15
N CYS A 526 -16.24 -5.05 21.01
CA CYS A 526 -17.13 -4.99 19.85
C CYS A 526 -17.85 -3.63 19.76
N ASN A 527 -18.15 -2.98 20.89
CA ASN A 527 -18.74 -1.65 20.88
C ASN A 527 -17.75 -0.55 20.48
N TRP A 528 -16.48 -0.68 20.86
CA TRP A 528 -15.44 0.22 20.39
C TRP A 528 -15.26 0.11 18.88
N SER A 529 -15.09 -1.13 18.36
CA SER A 529 -14.95 -1.41 16.94
C SER A 529 -16.13 -0.90 16.11
N ARG A 530 -17.38 -1.05 16.59
CA ARG A 530 -18.56 -0.45 15.94
C ARG A 530 -18.51 1.08 15.90
N GLN A 531 -18.05 1.76 16.96
CA GLN A 531 -17.90 3.23 16.94
C GLN A 531 -16.82 3.66 15.96
N SER A 532 -15.69 2.93 15.88
CA SER A 532 -14.65 3.16 14.88
C SER A 532 -15.19 2.99 13.45
N ALA A 533 -15.97 1.94 13.19
CA ALA A 533 -16.60 1.71 11.89
C ALA A 533 -17.63 2.80 11.54
N GLU A 534 -18.51 3.17 12.48
CA GLU A 534 -19.47 4.26 12.32
C GLU A 534 -18.77 5.60 12.03
N PHE A 535 -17.63 5.87 12.67
CA PHE A 535 -16.81 7.05 12.41
C PHE A 535 -16.24 7.03 10.98
N LEU A 536 -15.57 5.95 10.56
CA LEU A 536 -15.00 5.85 9.21
C LEU A 536 -16.06 6.01 8.11
N ASN A 537 -17.21 5.36 8.27
CA ASN A 537 -18.34 5.48 7.34
C ASN A 537 -18.96 6.89 7.29
N SER A 538 -18.68 7.75 8.27
CA SER A 538 -19.16 9.14 8.29
C SER A 538 -18.23 10.12 7.58
N LEU A 539 -17.00 9.69 7.28
CA LEU A 539 -15.98 10.52 6.64
C LEU A 539 -16.15 10.55 5.12
N PRO A 540 -15.76 11.66 4.47
CA PRO A 540 -15.60 11.68 3.02
C PRO A 540 -14.32 10.94 2.60
N ASP A 541 -14.28 10.44 1.35
CA ASP A 541 -13.15 9.67 0.79
C ASP A 541 -11.79 10.34 1.05
N GLU A 542 -11.68 11.67 0.91
CA GLU A 542 -10.41 12.40 1.11
C GLU A 542 -9.94 12.49 2.56
N GLN A 543 -10.68 11.97 3.53
CA GLN A 543 -10.32 11.92 4.95
C GLN A 543 -10.32 10.48 5.50
N PHE A 544 -10.69 9.51 4.68
CA PHE A 544 -10.92 8.13 5.07
C PHE A 544 -9.64 7.43 5.55
N ALA A 545 -9.78 6.58 6.58
CA ALA A 545 -8.75 5.68 7.12
C ALA A 545 -7.35 6.28 7.37
N ARG A 546 -7.29 7.45 8.01
CA ARG A 546 -6.06 8.18 8.38
C ARG A 546 -5.78 8.13 9.89
N MET A 547 -4.93 9.04 10.35
CA MET A 547 -4.71 9.38 11.75
C MET A 547 -5.44 10.68 12.08
N TYR A 548 -6.02 10.78 13.28
CA TYR A 548 -6.97 11.82 13.64
C TYR A 548 -6.66 12.45 14.99
N ASP A 549 -7.07 13.71 15.17
CA ASP A 549 -7.23 14.25 16.50
C ASP A 549 -8.47 13.65 17.20
N MET A 550 -8.67 13.96 18.48
CA MET A 550 -9.79 13.39 19.26
C MET A 550 -11.17 13.93 18.83
N THR A 551 -11.22 14.91 17.92
CA THR A 551 -12.46 15.42 17.33
C THR A 551 -12.81 14.77 15.99
N GLY A 552 -11.90 13.94 15.46
CA GLY A 552 -12.06 13.25 14.18
C GLY A 552 -11.49 14.01 12.98
N GLU A 553 -10.74 15.08 13.18
CA GLU A 553 -10.08 15.79 12.08
C GLU A 553 -8.75 15.13 11.72
N PRO A 554 -8.45 14.88 10.43
CA PRO A 554 -7.19 14.28 10.02
C PRO A 554 -5.98 15.13 10.40
N ILE A 555 -4.98 14.50 11.04
CA ILE A 555 -3.70 15.14 11.38
C ILE A 555 -2.58 14.84 10.38
N ILE A 556 -2.86 13.96 9.41
CA ILE A 556 -2.00 13.66 8.27
C ILE A 556 -2.79 13.80 6.96
N SER A 557 -2.09 14.13 5.89
CA SER A 557 -2.68 14.30 4.55
C SER A 557 -2.63 13.04 3.69
N TYR A 558 -2.04 11.97 4.19
CA TYR A 558 -1.85 10.72 3.46
C TYR A 558 -2.59 9.57 4.14
N GLN A 559 -2.85 8.53 3.36
CA GLN A 559 -3.25 7.19 3.76
C GLN A 559 -2.22 6.23 3.17
N ASN A 560 -1.89 5.17 3.89
CA ASN A 560 -0.94 4.17 3.42
C ASN A 560 -1.32 2.77 3.95
N GLU A 561 -0.49 1.79 3.63
CA GLU A 561 -0.65 0.40 4.04
C GLU A 561 -0.79 0.22 5.56
N LEU A 562 -0.10 1.06 6.35
CA LEU A 562 -0.13 0.98 7.82
C LEU A 562 -1.49 1.42 8.38
N THR A 563 -2.02 2.54 7.89
CA THR A 563 -3.27 3.11 8.44
C THR A 563 -4.43 2.21 8.05
N THR A 564 -4.42 1.76 6.79
CA THR A 564 -5.42 0.84 6.25
C THR A 564 -5.39 -0.51 6.99
N GLY A 565 -4.21 -1.11 7.14
CA GLY A 565 -4.03 -2.38 7.84
C GLY A 565 -4.51 -2.34 9.30
N MET A 566 -4.40 -1.20 9.97
CA MET A 566 -4.87 -1.06 11.35
C MET A 566 -6.35 -0.72 11.49
N TRP A 567 -6.95 0.00 10.55
CA TRP A 567 -8.40 0.26 10.58
C TRP A 567 -9.23 -0.97 10.25
N LEU A 568 -8.71 -1.85 9.39
CA LEU A 568 -9.35 -3.07 8.92
C LEU A 568 -9.86 -4.00 10.04
N PRO A 569 -9.06 -4.34 11.08
CA PRO A 569 -9.53 -5.14 12.22
C PRO A 569 -10.83 -4.61 12.85
N ALA A 570 -10.97 -3.28 13.00
CA ALA A 570 -12.16 -2.69 13.60
C ALA A 570 -13.40 -2.86 12.73
N ALA A 571 -13.27 -2.77 11.40
CA ALA A 571 -14.36 -3.04 10.47
C ALA A 571 -14.81 -4.52 10.54
N MET A 572 -13.86 -5.45 10.58
CA MET A 572 -14.15 -6.89 10.73
C MET A 572 -14.85 -7.19 12.06
N ALA A 573 -14.35 -6.64 13.17
CA ALA A 573 -14.94 -6.80 14.50
C ALA A 573 -16.31 -6.10 14.65
N ALA A 574 -16.60 -5.09 13.83
CA ALA A 574 -17.91 -4.45 13.76
C ALA A 574 -18.93 -5.26 12.94
N GLU A 575 -18.51 -6.33 12.28
CA GLU A 575 -19.29 -7.07 11.28
C GLU A 575 -19.79 -6.17 10.13
N ASP A 576 -19.03 -5.13 9.78
CA ASP A 576 -19.34 -4.21 8.69
C ASP A 576 -18.69 -4.70 7.39
N ALA A 577 -19.46 -5.43 6.58
CA ALA A 577 -18.98 -6.06 5.35
C ALA A 577 -18.52 -5.05 4.30
N ASP A 578 -19.22 -3.93 4.17
CA ASP A 578 -18.95 -2.91 3.15
C ASP A 578 -17.67 -2.15 3.49
N LEU A 579 -17.52 -1.74 4.76
CA LEU A 579 -16.30 -1.10 5.23
C LEU A 579 -15.10 -2.06 5.22
N THR A 580 -15.32 -3.33 5.54
CA THR A 580 -14.27 -4.38 5.42
C THR A 580 -13.82 -4.51 3.96
N ALA A 581 -14.76 -4.53 3.01
CA ALA A 581 -14.43 -4.61 1.59
C ALA A 581 -13.66 -3.38 1.11
N ALA A 582 -14.05 -2.17 1.53
CA ALA A 582 -13.35 -0.93 1.18
C ALA A 582 -11.92 -0.89 1.71
N LEU A 583 -11.70 -1.24 2.99
CA LEU A 583 -10.37 -1.29 3.58
C LEU A 583 -9.52 -2.44 3.01
N ALA A 584 -10.14 -3.57 2.65
CA ALA A 584 -9.46 -4.66 1.97
C ALA A 584 -9.05 -4.26 0.53
N GLU A 585 -9.89 -3.51 -0.19
CA GLU A 585 -9.54 -2.94 -1.49
C GLU A 585 -8.32 -2.02 -1.36
N ASP A 586 -8.37 -1.04 -0.45
CA ASP A 586 -7.24 -0.13 -0.20
C ASP A 586 -5.96 -0.90 0.15
N LEU A 587 -6.04 -1.90 1.04
CA LEU A 587 -4.89 -2.70 1.46
C LEU A 587 -4.32 -3.53 0.30
N TYR A 588 -5.19 -4.08 -0.54
CA TYR A 588 -4.79 -4.80 -1.74
C TYR A 588 -4.14 -3.87 -2.78
N GLY A 589 -4.57 -2.60 -2.86
CA GLY A 589 -3.89 -1.58 -3.66
C GLY A 589 -2.42 -1.38 -3.29
N TYR A 590 -2.08 -1.57 -2.01
CA TYR A 590 -0.70 -1.57 -1.54
C TYR A 590 0.03 -2.91 -1.73
N ALA A 591 -0.65 -3.99 -2.15
CA ALA A 591 -0.04 -5.30 -2.35
C ALA A 591 0.69 -5.46 -3.70
N GLY A 592 0.79 -4.39 -4.51
CA GLY A 592 1.36 -4.47 -5.87
C GLY A 592 2.79 -5.04 -5.97
N ASN A 593 3.59 -4.91 -4.90
CA ASN A 593 4.94 -5.48 -4.80
C ASN A 593 5.01 -6.71 -3.87
N ALA A 594 3.88 -7.16 -3.30
CA ALA A 594 3.89 -8.19 -2.27
C ALA A 594 4.40 -9.54 -2.81
N LEU A 595 3.91 -9.96 -3.99
CA LEU A 595 4.26 -11.27 -4.58
C LEU A 595 5.62 -11.29 -5.29
N THR A 596 6.09 -10.13 -5.77
CA THR A 596 7.33 -10.03 -6.56
C THR A 596 8.51 -9.53 -5.73
N GLY A 597 8.27 -8.57 -4.83
CA GLY A 597 9.27 -7.93 -3.98
C GLY A 597 9.17 -8.28 -2.49
N GLY A 598 8.08 -8.91 -2.04
CA GLY A 598 7.90 -9.30 -0.63
C GLY A 598 7.60 -8.11 0.30
N TYR A 599 7.06 -7.01 -0.22
CA TYR A 599 6.70 -5.85 0.61
C TYR A 599 5.43 -5.15 0.13
N TRP A 600 4.77 -4.48 1.06
CA TRP A 600 3.63 -3.59 0.89
C TRP A 600 4.07 -2.19 0.47
N GLY A 601 3.22 -1.52 -0.31
CA GLY A 601 3.41 -0.15 -0.76
C GLY A 601 4.56 -0.01 -1.76
N GLY A 602 5.08 1.21 -1.87
CA GLY A 602 6.14 1.55 -2.83
C GLY A 602 7.56 1.20 -2.38
N THR A 603 7.76 0.79 -1.12
CA THR A 603 9.11 0.59 -0.58
C THR A 603 9.13 -0.30 0.67
N PRO A 604 10.15 -1.18 0.83
CA PRO A 604 10.37 -1.94 2.06
C PRO A 604 11.12 -1.13 3.13
N GLN A 605 11.34 0.18 2.96
CA GLN A 605 12.13 0.93 3.96
C GLN A 605 11.43 1.04 5.32
N TYR A 606 10.10 1.10 5.35
CA TYR A 606 9.32 1.38 6.56
C TYR A 606 8.89 0.11 7.28
N TYR A 607 9.77 -0.43 8.14
CA TYR A 607 9.51 -1.63 8.95
C TYR A 607 8.14 -1.60 9.66
N PHE A 608 7.79 -0.46 10.25
CA PHE A 608 6.56 -0.29 11.01
C PHE A 608 5.33 -0.44 10.11
N ASN A 609 5.37 0.18 8.93
CA ASN A 609 4.29 0.07 7.95
C ASN A 609 4.11 -1.37 7.48
N GLN A 610 5.21 -2.05 7.15
CA GLN A 610 5.17 -3.45 6.72
C GLN A 610 4.57 -4.34 7.81
N SER A 611 4.97 -4.11 9.07
CA SER A 611 4.49 -4.90 10.20
C SER A 611 2.98 -4.77 10.38
N LEU A 612 2.46 -3.55 10.37
CA LEU A 612 1.05 -3.30 10.63
C LEU A 612 0.15 -3.69 9.44
N ALA A 613 0.61 -3.48 8.21
CA ALA A 613 -0.08 -3.96 7.01
C ALA A 613 -0.25 -5.49 7.04
N TRP A 614 0.81 -6.20 7.46
CA TRP A 614 0.80 -7.66 7.59
C TRP A 614 -0.23 -8.14 8.63
N PHE A 615 -0.32 -7.50 9.81
CA PHE A 615 -1.33 -7.87 10.82
C PHE A 615 -2.77 -7.64 10.34
N GLY A 616 -3.02 -6.56 9.59
CA GLY A 616 -4.32 -6.33 8.95
C GLY A 616 -4.67 -7.41 7.93
N ALA A 617 -3.75 -7.68 7.00
CA ALA A 617 -3.95 -8.66 5.93
C ALA A 617 -4.08 -10.11 6.45
N SER A 618 -3.34 -10.47 7.50
CA SER A 618 -3.40 -11.82 8.09
C SER A 618 -4.72 -12.12 8.78
N LEU A 619 -5.51 -11.11 9.17
CA LEU A 619 -6.90 -11.32 9.57
C LEU A 619 -7.81 -11.65 8.37
N LEU A 620 -7.58 -11.04 7.19
CA LEU A 620 -8.32 -11.35 5.96
C LEU A 620 -8.00 -12.75 5.43
N SER A 621 -6.74 -13.16 5.47
CA SER A 621 -6.34 -14.54 5.11
C SER A 621 -6.88 -15.57 6.11
N GLY A 622 -7.16 -15.13 7.34
CA GLY A 622 -7.51 -15.99 8.45
C GLY A 622 -6.29 -16.65 9.11
N ASP A 623 -5.06 -16.23 8.80
CA ASP A 623 -3.84 -16.78 9.44
C ASP A 623 -3.63 -16.21 10.85
N PHE A 624 -4.10 -14.99 11.13
CA PHE A 624 -3.99 -14.38 12.46
C PHE A 624 -5.10 -14.88 13.39
N GLN A 625 -4.82 -15.97 14.11
CA GLN A 625 -5.78 -16.66 14.97
C GLN A 625 -5.29 -16.78 16.41
N ASN A 626 -6.23 -16.95 17.35
CA ASN A 626 -5.87 -17.40 18.69
C ASN A 626 -5.38 -18.86 18.63
N LEU A 627 -4.07 -19.08 18.75
CA LEU A 627 -3.48 -20.41 18.74
C LEU A 627 -3.55 -21.11 20.10
N TYR A 628 -3.91 -20.39 21.17
CA TYR A 628 -4.08 -20.96 22.49
C TYR A 628 -5.52 -21.45 22.68
N GLN A 629 -5.68 -22.78 22.74
CA GLN A 629 -6.93 -23.42 23.12
C GLN A 629 -6.85 -23.85 24.58
N ASP A 630 -7.77 -23.35 25.41
CA ASP A 630 -7.89 -23.78 26.79
C ASP A 630 -8.13 -25.30 26.84
N PRO A 631 -7.24 -26.11 27.42
CA PRO A 631 -7.40 -27.56 27.47
C PRO A 631 -8.64 -28.02 28.26
N GLU A 632 -9.32 -27.13 28.99
CA GLU A 632 -10.58 -27.41 29.68
C GLU A 632 -11.86 -27.10 28.87
N ASN A 633 -11.76 -26.53 27.65
CA ASN A 633 -12.92 -26.20 26.80
C ASN A 633 -12.87 -26.80 25.39
#